data_AF-A0AAJ4XWP3-F1
#
_entry.id   AF-A0AAJ4XWP3-F1
#
_cell.length_a   1.000
_cell.length_b   1.000
_cell.length_c   1.000
_cell.angle_alpha   90.00
_cell.angle_beta   90.00
_cell.angle_gamma   90.00
#
_symmetry.space_group_name_H-M   'P 1'
#
loop_
_entity.id
_entity.type
_entity.pdbx_description
1 polymer ?
#
loop_
_entity_poly.entity_id
_entity_poly.type
_entity_poly.pdbx_seq_one_letter_code
_entity_poly.pdbx_strand_id
1 'polypeptide(L)'
;MPASALQHDAQLSDLRAARGLTLTELASQLGLAVNTYRRIESTGVLPKRRPGAFWDLAHALGVEHTQLHTAIRQIPAVQERRKTAASLLKEVLQLAVTPGPFQPLQDTSPPAEALAEVFRVASSTVSKMVNIVIGDLRQLAQQRAQLEARRDFTAHSRPTYVYERELEIISDRMAEDIERVPDILERYLVIPMPQPCWRALAKLYLAGPSGLDASSLPADVVTALQKAFNNYLLANSHTGPGLPVPGVLFFLDTLPYYRIIYAPPERAIRPDPQSYGWPSFHSRSQPQRRHRLRTAHVLGHDPHPHWDGGSWMTTRSTRPPSGVSNRDPWAPTASTYPDEPPF
;
A
#
# COMPACT_ATOMS: atom_id res chain seq x y z
N MET A 1 24.43 -8.18 30.74
CA MET A 1 23.16 -8.81 30.31
C MET A 1 23.13 -8.82 28.79
N PRO A 2 22.77 -9.93 28.12
CA PRO A 2 22.58 -9.91 26.67
C PRO A 2 21.35 -9.05 26.32
N ALA A 3 21.45 -8.20 25.29
CA ALA A 3 20.37 -7.29 24.88
C ALA A 3 19.09 -8.01 24.41
N SER A 4 19.19 -9.31 24.09
CA SER A 4 18.06 -10.19 23.77
C SER A 4 17.21 -10.59 24.99
N ALA A 5 17.64 -10.31 26.22
CA ALA A 5 16.87 -10.58 27.44
C ALA A 5 16.01 -9.38 27.90
N LEU A 6 16.06 -8.25 27.21
CA LEU A 6 15.19 -7.10 27.50
C LEU A 6 13.77 -7.36 26.99
N GLN A 7 12.78 -7.12 27.86
CA GLN A 7 11.36 -7.35 27.62
C GLN A 7 10.77 -6.44 26.52
N HIS A 8 9.52 -6.71 26.12
CA HIS A 8 8.81 -5.97 25.06
C HIS A 8 8.60 -4.47 25.34
N ASP A 9 8.81 -4.02 26.58
CA ASP A 9 8.62 -2.63 27.01
C ASP A 9 9.92 -1.81 27.12
N ALA A 10 11.07 -2.39 26.76
CA ALA A 10 12.35 -1.69 26.82
C ALA A 10 12.42 -0.49 25.86
N GLN A 11 12.85 0.68 26.35
CA GLN A 11 13.06 1.88 25.55
C GLN A 11 14.42 1.86 24.84
N LEU A 12 14.62 2.78 23.90
CA LEU A 12 15.89 2.91 23.16
C LEU A 12 17.11 3.15 24.10
N SER A 13 16.91 3.89 25.19
CA SER A 13 17.91 4.10 26.24
C SER A 13 18.35 2.80 26.91
N ASP A 14 17.43 1.85 27.05
CA ASP A 14 17.63 0.60 27.78
C ASP A 14 18.37 -0.39 26.89
N LEU A 15 18.05 -0.43 25.58
CA LEU A 15 18.83 -1.16 24.59
C LEU A 15 20.29 -0.66 24.56
N ARG A 16 20.50 0.67 24.61
CA ARG A 16 21.84 1.26 24.69
C ARG A 16 22.55 0.88 26.01
N ALA A 17 21.86 0.98 27.14
CA ALA A 17 22.42 0.67 28.45
C ALA A 17 22.79 -0.83 28.58
N ALA A 18 21.98 -1.75 28.07
CA ALA A 18 22.28 -3.18 28.06
C ALA A 18 23.48 -3.54 27.17
N ARG A 19 23.79 -2.71 26.16
CA ARG A 19 25.03 -2.79 25.37
C ARG A 19 26.25 -2.16 26.05
N GLY A 20 26.09 -1.56 27.22
CA GLY A 20 27.16 -0.90 27.97
C GLY A 20 27.65 0.40 27.33
N LEU A 21 26.88 0.99 26.41
CA LEU A 21 27.29 2.17 25.66
C LEU A 21 26.81 3.46 26.32
N THR A 22 27.72 4.42 26.46
CA THR A 22 27.35 5.81 26.75
C THR A 22 26.67 6.45 25.54
N LEU A 23 25.93 7.54 25.80
CA LEU A 23 25.29 8.36 24.76
C LEU A 23 26.34 8.91 23.78
N THR A 24 27.54 9.27 24.28
CA THR A 24 28.68 9.74 23.50
C THR A 24 29.31 8.67 22.61
N GLU A 25 29.51 7.44 23.11
CA GLU A 25 30.09 6.34 22.33
C GLU A 25 29.15 5.91 21.20
N LEU A 26 27.86 5.72 21.48
CA LEU A 26 26.92 5.33 20.43
C LEU A 26 26.73 6.45 19.39
N ALA A 27 26.70 7.72 19.81
CA ALA A 27 26.71 8.84 18.86
C ALA A 27 27.98 8.84 17.99
N SER A 28 29.15 8.56 18.57
CA SER A 28 30.42 8.47 17.84
C SER A 28 30.47 7.29 16.86
N GLN A 29 30.06 6.09 17.28
CA GLN A 29 29.94 4.90 16.41
C GLN A 29 28.98 5.14 15.25
N LEU A 30 27.86 5.83 15.51
CA LEU A 30 26.91 6.22 14.48
C LEU A 30 27.39 7.43 13.65
N GLY A 31 28.52 8.08 13.94
CA GLY A 31 28.94 9.30 13.25
C GLY A 31 27.87 10.40 13.30
N LEU A 32 27.23 10.56 14.46
CA LEU A 32 26.19 11.56 14.75
C LEU A 32 26.69 12.53 15.83
N ALA A 33 26.21 13.77 15.80
CA ALA A 33 26.40 14.67 16.93
C ALA A 33 25.64 14.12 18.16
N VAL A 34 26.24 14.25 19.35
CA VAL A 34 25.68 13.79 20.63
C VAL A 34 24.25 14.33 20.84
N ASN A 35 24.01 15.60 20.51
CA ASN A 35 22.69 16.23 20.56
C ASN A 35 21.68 15.64 19.55
N THR A 36 22.15 15.18 18.38
CA THR A 36 21.29 14.47 17.42
C THR A 36 20.87 13.11 17.96
N TYR A 37 21.79 12.34 18.53
CA TYR A 37 21.45 11.04 19.12
C TYR A 37 20.55 11.18 20.36
N ARG A 38 20.82 12.15 21.25
CA ARG A 38 19.91 12.50 22.37
C ARG A 38 18.49 12.81 21.89
N ARG A 39 18.34 13.51 20.76
CA ARG A 39 17.03 13.78 20.16
C ARG A 39 16.35 12.51 19.62
N ILE A 40 17.10 11.53 19.11
CA ILE A 40 16.55 10.23 18.71
C ILE A 40 15.98 9.51 19.94
N GLU A 41 16.72 9.43 21.05
CA GLU A 41 16.24 8.83 22.30
C GLU A 41 15.02 9.55 22.89
N SER A 42 14.97 10.88 22.89
CA SER A 42 13.88 11.63 23.51
C SER A 42 12.64 11.82 22.63
N THR A 43 12.77 11.76 21.30
CA THR A 43 11.66 12.07 20.38
C THR A 43 11.30 10.96 19.39
N GLY A 44 12.16 9.96 19.20
CA GLY A 44 12.06 8.95 18.14
C GLY A 44 12.36 9.45 16.72
N VAL A 45 12.64 10.76 16.55
CA VAL A 45 12.81 11.37 15.22
C VAL A 45 14.22 11.14 14.68
N LEU A 46 14.31 10.42 13.56
CA LEU A 46 15.58 10.15 12.87
C LEU A 46 16.04 11.32 11.97
N PRO A 47 17.35 11.46 11.72
CA PRO A 47 17.90 12.51 10.86
C PRO A 47 17.56 12.27 9.38
N LYS A 48 16.56 13.02 8.84
CA LYS A 48 16.08 12.93 7.45
C LYS A 48 17.16 12.95 6.35
N ARG A 49 18.33 13.56 6.62
CA ARG A 49 19.46 13.67 5.66
C ARG A 49 20.40 12.45 5.65
N ARG A 50 20.32 11.55 6.64
CA ARG A 50 21.22 10.40 6.75
C ARG A 50 20.54 9.13 6.25
N PRO A 51 20.90 8.59 5.08
CA PRO A 51 20.49 7.25 4.72
C PRO A 51 21.05 6.23 5.72
N GLY A 52 20.31 5.15 5.98
CA GLY A 52 20.77 4.07 6.84
C GLY A 52 20.53 4.26 8.34
N ALA A 53 20.25 5.47 8.86
CA ALA A 53 20.29 5.77 10.30
C ALA A 53 19.53 4.78 11.23
N PHE A 54 18.36 4.27 10.84
CA PHE A 54 17.63 3.22 11.58
C PHE A 54 18.37 1.87 11.58
N TRP A 55 18.96 1.51 10.44
CA TRP A 55 19.71 0.27 10.24
C TRP A 55 21.08 0.33 10.93
N ASP A 56 21.75 1.48 10.86
CA ASP A 56 22.99 1.79 11.60
C ASP A 56 22.75 1.64 13.11
N LEU A 57 21.64 2.20 13.61
CA LEU A 57 21.26 2.17 15.02
C LEU A 57 21.00 0.74 15.51
N ALA A 58 20.22 -0.06 14.77
CA ALA A 58 19.99 -1.47 15.10
C ALA A 58 21.30 -2.28 15.11
N HIS A 59 22.18 -2.03 14.14
CA HIS A 59 23.47 -2.71 14.03
C HIS A 59 24.41 -2.35 15.19
N ALA A 60 24.56 -1.06 15.52
CA ALA A 60 25.40 -0.62 16.63
C ALA A 60 24.86 -1.09 18.00
N LEU A 61 23.54 -1.17 18.15
CA LEU A 61 22.89 -1.78 19.30
C LEU A 61 22.85 -3.32 19.24
N GLY A 62 23.26 -3.95 18.14
CA GLY A 62 23.17 -5.39 17.90
C GLY A 62 21.79 -5.98 18.21
N VAL A 63 20.71 -5.29 17.85
CA VAL A 63 19.32 -5.72 18.05
C VAL A 63 18.63 -5.97 16.72
N GLU A 64 17.57 -6.76 16.73
CA GLU A 64 16.69 -6.88 15.56
C GLU A 64 15.90 -5.59 15.30
N HIS A 65 15.48 -5.40 14.05
CA HIS A 65 14.77 -4.19 13.65
C HIS A 65 13.35 -4.12 14.22
N THR A 66 12.73 -5.27 14.45
CA THR A 66 11.48 -5.45 15.20
C THR A 66 11.63 -4.96 16.64
N GLN A 67 12.70 -5.37 17.33
CA GLN A 67 13.04 -4.94 18.69
C GLN A 67 13.32 -3.43 18.73
N LEU A 68 14.09 -2.89 17.77
CA LEU A 68 14.35 -1.45 17.68
C LEU A 68 13.07 -0.64 17.40
N HIS A 69 12.20 -1.09 16.48
CA HIS A 69 10.93 -0.41 16.18
C HIS A 69 10.01 -0.40 17.40
N THR A 70 9.97 -1.51 18.15
CA THR A 70 9.25 -1.62 19.42
C THR A 70 9.82 -0.64 20.45
N ALA A 71 11.13 -0.63 20.67
CA ALA A 71 11.78 0.28 21.62
C ALA A 71 11.61 1.77 21.26
N ILE A 72 11.53 2.12 19.98
CA ILE A 72 11.17 3.48 19.54
C ILE A 72 9.69 3.77 19.82
N ARG A 73 8.76 2.82 19.62
CA ARG A 73 7.33 2.99 19.98
C ARG A 73 7.10 3.22 21.48
N GLN A 74 8.02 2.77 22.34
CA GLN A 74 7.98 3.01 23.79
C GLN A 74 8.53 4.37 24.24
N ILE A 75 9.09 5.19 23.34
CA ILE A 75 9.52 6.56 23.67
C ILE A 75 8.26 7.40 23.97
N PRO A 76 8.16 8.12 25.11
CA PRO A 76 6.94 8.84 25.50
C PRO A 76 6.42 9.82 24.44
N ALA A 77 7.32 10.57 23.79
CA ALA A 77 6.95 11.50 22.71
C ALA A 77 6.45 10.81 21.43
N VAL A 78 6.78 9.53 21.22
CA VAL A 78 6.22 8.71 20.12
C VAL A 78 4.83 8.20 20.50
N GLN A 79 4.65 7.75 21.74
CA GLN A 79 3.34 7.36 22.28
C GLN A 79 2.34 8.53 22.23
N GLU A 80 2.78 9.73 22.63
CA GLU A 80 1.97 10.96 22.58
C GLU A 80 1.56 11.31 21.15
N ARG A 81 2.49 11.34 20.19
CA ARG A 81 2.16 11.58 18.77
C ARG A 81 1.16 10.56 18.23
N ARG A 82 1.35 9.27 18.52
CA ARG A 82 0.44 8.20 18.10
C ARG A 82 -0.96 8.38 18.69
N LYS A 83 -1.05 8.73 19.97
CA LYS A 83 -2.33 9.01 20.66
C LYS A 83 -3.05 10.23 20.06
N THR A 84 -2.32 11.33 19.81
CA THR A 84 -2.88 12.53 19.18
C THR A 84 -3.34 12.25 17.75
N ALA A 85 -2.54 11.53 16.96
CA ALA A 85 -2.92 11.12 15.61
C ALA A 85 -4.16 10.21 15.59
N ALA A 86 -4.25 9.24 16.52
CA ALA A 86 -5.43 8.40 16.67
C ALA A 86 -6.70 9.23 16.98
N SER A 87 -6.57 10.23 17.87
CA SER A 87 -7.68 11.12 18.21
C SER A 87 -8.15 11.97 17.02
N LEU A 88 -7.22 12.49 16.21
CA LEU A 88 -7.53 13.29 15.01
C LEU A 88 -8.12 12.46 13.88
N LEU A 89 -7.74 11.18 13.76
CA LEU A 89 -8.20 10.28 12.71
C LEU A 89 -9.53 9.59 13.02
N LYS A 90 -9.95 9.52 14.29
CA LYS A 90 -11.11 8.74 14.73
C LYS A 90 -12.37 9.00 13.89
N GLU A 91 -12.77 10.26 13.75
CA GLU A 91 -13.97 10.64 12.99
C GLU A 91 -13.79 10.40 11.48
N VAL A 92 -12.61 10.72 10.95
CA VAL A 92 -12.28 10.54 9.52
C VAL A 92 -12.38 9.06 9.11
N LEU A 93 -11.84 8.15 9.94
CA LEU A 93 -11.87 6.71 9.67
C LEU A 93 -13.26 6.09 9.94
N GLN A 94 -14.03 6.61 10.89
CA GLN A 94 -15.44 6.21 11.09
C GLN A 94 -16.32 6.61 9.91
N LEU A 95 -16.14 7.81 9.35
CA LEU A 95 -16.82 8.26 8.14
C LEU A 95 -16.41 7.42 6.92
N ALA A 96 -15.15 6.97 6.84
CA ALA A 96 -14.68 6.08 5.77
C ALA A 96 -15.48 4.77 5.70
N VAL A 97 -15.74 4.15 6.85
CA VAL A 97 -16.48 2.89 7.00
C VAL A 97 -17.99 3.04 6.81
N THR A 98 -18.53 4.25 7.03
CA THR A 98 -19.97 4.50 6.95
C THR A 98 -20.49 4.40 5.50
N PRO A 99 -21.62 3.71 5.24
CA PRO A 99 -22.22 3.66 3.90
C PRO A 99 -22.57 5.05 3.37
N GLY A 100 -22.03 5.42 2.22
CA GLY A 100 -22.22 6.75 1.64
C GLY A 100 -21.22 7.11 0.54
N PRO A 101 -21.32 8.34 -0.01
CA PRO A 101 -20.37 8.85 -0.99
C PRO A 101 -18.94 8.86 -0.44
N PHE A 102 -17.96 8.65 -1.30
CA PHE A 102 -16.56 8.69 -0.91
C PHE A 102 -16.14 10.14 -0.59
N GLN A 103 -15.70 10.37 0.66
CA GLN A 103 -15.12 11.63 1.10
C GLN A 103 -13.64 11.39 1.41
N PRO A 104 -12.70 11.71 0.49
CA PRO A 104 -11.29 11.68 0.81
C PRO A 104 -10.93 12.78 1.81
N LEU A 105 -9.95 12.51 2.66
CA LEU A 105 -9.34 13.53 3.52
C LEU A 105 -8.69 14.60 2.62
N GLN A 106 -9.17 15.84 2.70
CA GLN A 106 -8.70 16.96 1.89
C GLN A 106 -7.43 17.57 2.48
N ASP A 107 -6.51 18.02 1.63
CA ASP A 107 -5.24 18.66 2.02
C ASP A 107 -5.45 19.90 2.92
N THR A 108 -6.56 20.61 2.72
CA THR A 108 -6.97 21.83 3.45
C THR A 108 -8.01 21.56 4.54
N SER A 109 -8.16 20.31 4.98
CA SER A 109 -9.08 19.97 6.07
C SER A 109 -8.39 20.12 7.44
N PRO A 110 -9.10 20.57 8.49
CA PRO A 110 -8.50 20.73 9.82
C PRO A 110 -7.78 19.48 10.36
N PRO A 111 -8.29 18.24 10.17
CA PRO A 111 -7.55 17.04 10.58
C PRO A 111 -6.23 16.83 9.80
N ALA A 112 -6.19 17.16 8.50
CA ALA A 112 -4.98 17.04 7.69
C ALA A 112 -3.90 18.06 8.13
N GLU A 113 -4.31 19.29 8.44
CA GLU A 113 -3.42 20.36 8.93
C GLU A 113 -2.89 20.04 10.34
N ALA A 114 -3.76 19.59 11.26
CA ALA A 114 -3.35 19.20 12.61
C ALA A 114 -2.37 18.00 12.59
N LEU A 115 -2.62 16.99 11.75
CA LEU A 115 -1.69 15.86 11.57
C LEU A 115 -0.37 16.32 10.91
N ALA A 116 -0.41 17.28 9.98
CA ALA A 116 0.78 17.85 9.35
C ALA A 116 1.69 18.54 10.36
N GLU A 117 1.12 19.25 11.34
CA GLU A 117 1.85 19.85 12.46
C GLU A 117 2.49 18.77 13.35
N VAL A 118 1.72 17.76 13.79
CA VAL A 118 2.19 16.65 14.64
C VAL A 118 3.39 15.93 14.01
N PHE A 119 3.34 15.64 12.71
CA PHE A 119 4.39 14.91 12.00
C PHE A 119 5.45 15.81 11.33
N ARG A 120 5.27 17.13 11.33
CA ARG A 120 6.15 18.13 10.68
C ARG A 120 6.44 17.80 9.21
N VAL A 121 5.36 17.63 8.46
CA VAL A 121 5.31 17.37 7.01
C VAL A 121 4.23 18.26 6.37
N ALA A 122 4.07 18.23 5.04
CA ALA A 122 2.97 18.96 4.39
C ALA A 122 1.64 18.21 4.54
N SER A 123 0.52 18.94 4.68
CA SER A 123 -0.83 18.38 4.75
C SER A 123 -1.15 17.50 3.54
N SER A 124 -0.64 17.86 2.35
CA SER A 124 -0.76 17.09 1.12
C SER A 124 0.02 15.77 1.08
N THR A 125 0.99 15.57 1.98
CA THR A 125 1.66 14.29 2.21
C THR A 125 0.82 13.41 3.13
N VAL A 126 0.26 14.00 4.20
CA VAL A 126 -0.60 13.29 5.16
C VAL A 126 -1.89 12.84 4.51
N SER A 127 -2.61 13.74 3.83
CA SER A 127 -3.90 13.46 3.19
C SER A 127 -3.80 12.25 2.26
N LYS A 128 -2.82 12.25 1.35
CA LYS A 128 -2.56 11.13 0.41
C LYS A 128 -2.25 9.83 1.15
N MET A 129 -1.49 9.90 2.25
CA MET A 129 -1.10 8.71 3.01
C MET A 129 -2.30 8.10 3.77
N VAL A 130 -3.13 8.93 4.38
CA VAL A 130 -4.38 8.51 5.02
C VAL A 130 -5.40 8.03 3.97
N ASN A 131 -5.47 8.68 2.81
CA ASN A 131 -6.39 8.32 1.72
C ASN A 131 -6.11 6.94 1.10
N ILE A 132 -4.88 6.42 1.17
CA ILE A 132 -4.61 4.99 0.86
C ILE A 132 -5.41 4.11 1.81
N VAL A 133 -5.24 4.31 3.12
CA VAL A 133 -5.85 3.46 4.15
C VAL A 133 -7.38 3.62 4.18
N ILE A 134 -7.91 4.82 3.91
CA ILE A 134 -9.35 5.03 3.70
C ILE A 134 -9.86 4.21 2.50
N GLY A 135 -9.08 4.09 1.43
CA GLY A 135 -9.39 3.24 0.28
C GLY A 135 -9.48 1.76 0.67
N ASP A 136 -8.49 1.26 1.41
CA ASP A 136 -8.42 -0.13 1.89
C ASP A 136 -9.60 -0.45 2.84
N LEU A 137 -9.87 0.43 3.81
CA LEU A 137 -11.00 0.31 4.73
C LEU A 137 -12.36 0.32 4.01
N ARG A 138 -12.51 1.11 2.94
CA ARG A 138 -13.73 1.12 2.12
C ARG A 138 -13.90 -0.15 1.31
N GLN A 139 -12.81 -0.75 0.84
CA GLN A 139 -12.87 -2.07 0.19
C GLN A 139 -13.34 -3.14 1.19
N LEU A 140 -12.85 -3.14 2.43
CA LEU A 140 -13.33 -4.04 3.48
C LEU A 140 -14.81 -3.78 3.85
N ALA A 141 -15.21 -2.51 4.00
CA ALA A 141 -16.61 -2.14 4.27
C ALA A 141 -17.55 -2.59 3.13
N GLN A 142 -17.11 -2.48 1.86
CA GLN A 142 -17.87 -2.99 0.72
C GLN A 142 -17.98 -4.52 0.72
N GLN A 143 -16.90 -5.23 1.03
CA GLN A 143 -16.90 -6.69 1.16
C GLN A 143 -17.85 -7.15 2.28
N ARG A 144 -17.81 -6.47 3.44
CA ARG A 144 -18.73 -6.70 4.55
C ARG A 144 -20.19 -6.53 4.11
N ALA A 145 -20.54 -5.41 3.49
CA ALA A 145 -21.90 -5.15 3.01
C ALA A 145 -22.37 -6.18 1.96
N GLN A 146 -21.47 -6.67 1.10
CA GLN A 146 -21.78 -7.76 0.17
C GLN A 146 -22.04 -9.09 0.87
N LEU A 147 -21.33 -9.39 1.96
CA LEU A 147 -21.55 -10.59 2.76
C LEU A 147 -22.84 -10.50 3.59
N GLU A 148 -23.14 -9.34 4.19
CA GLU A 148 -24.42 -9.06 4.86
C GLU A 148 -25.58 -9.29 3.89
N ALA A 149 -25.55 -8.68 2.70
CA ALA A 149 -26.55 -8.90 1.67
C ALA A 149 -26.65 -10.39 1.23
N ARG A 150 -25.51 -11.08 1.03
CA ARG A 150 -25.51 -12.51 0.65
C ARG A 150 -26.12 -13.39 1.72
N ARG A 151 -25.85 -13.13 3.01
CA ARG A 151 -26.47 -13.80 4.14
C ARG A 151 -27.99 -13.58 4.13
N ASP A 152 -28.42 -12.34 3.96
CA ASP A 152 -29.84 -11.96 4.02
C ASP A 152 -30.64 -12.53 2.83
N PHE A 153 -30.01 -12.72 1.66
CA PHE A 153 -30.62 -13.37 0.49
C PHE A 153 -30.47 -14.91 0.43
N THR A 154 -29.65 -15.55 1.27
CA THR A 154 -29.45 -17.02 1.20
C THR A 154 -30.49 -17.78 2.00
N ALA A 155 -31.59 -18.14 1.34
CA ALA A 155 -32.71 -18.81 1.99
C ALA A 155 -32.37 -20.19 2.60
N HIS A 156 -31.61 -21.06 1.90
CA HIS A 156 -31.56 -22.51 2.26
C HIS A 156 -30.28 -23.31 1.89
N SER A 157 -29.14 -22.71 1.50
CA SER A 157 -28.02 -23.48 0.88
C SER A 157 -26.62 -23.37 1.50
N ARG A 158 -26.32 -22.35 2.31
CA ARG A 158 -25.05 -22.22 3.05
C ARG A 158 -25.38 -22.08 4.55
N PRO A 159 -24.64 -22.70 5.47
CA PRO A 159 -24.89 -22.50 6.90
C PRO A 159 -24.63 -21.06 7.32
N THR A 160 -25.56 -20.44 8.05
CA THR A 160 -25.48 -19.03 8.50
C THR A 160 -24.18 -18.72 9.24
N TYR A 161 -23.68 -19.68 10.05
CA TYR A 161 -22.43 -19.56 10.81
C TYR A 161 -21.20 -19.26 9.94
N VAL A 162 -21.21 -19.64 8.66
CA VAL A 162 -20.10 -19.34 7.75
C VAL A 162 -20.06 -17.85 7.44
N TYR A 163 -21.22 -17.24 7.17
CA TYR A 163 -21.30 -15.79 6.93
C TYR A 163 -21.04 -14.99 8.20
N GLU A 164 -21.55 -15.43 9.35
CA GLU A 164 -21.29 -14.78 10.65
C GLU A 164 -19.79 -14.74 10.94
N ARG A 165 -19.07 -15.85 10.76
CA ARG A 165 -17.62 -15.91 10.92
C ARG A 165 -16.85 -15.10 9.87
N GLU A 166 -17.28 -15.10 8.61
CA GLU A 166 -16.67 -14.26 7.56
C GLU A 166 -16.87 -12.74 7.89
N LEU A 167 -18.02 -12.36 8.46
CA LEU A 167 -18.32 -10.98 8.89
C LEU A 167 -17.55 -10.55 10.14
N GLU A 168 -17.36 -11.45 11.11
CA GLU A 168 -16.51 -11.25 12.29
C GLU A 168 -15.06 -10.97 11.85
N ILE A 169 -14.46 -11.86 11.04
CA ILE A 169 -13.09 -11.72 10.52
C ILE A 169 -12.88 -10.38 9.77
N ILE A 170 -13.84 -9.94 8.95
CA ILE A 170 -13.73 -8.64 8.27
C ILE A 170 -13.87 -7.48 9.27
N SER A 171 -14.75 -7.59 10.26
CA SER A 171 -14.95 -6.54 11.27
C SER A 171 -13.73 -6.37 12.17
N ASP A 172 -13.11 -7.48 12.60
CA ASP A 172 -11.86 -7.50 13.36
C ASP A 172 -10.73 -6.85 12.54
N ARG A 173 -10.56 -7.27 11.28
CA ARG A 173 -9.55 -6.68 10.38
C ARG A 173 -9.76 -5.19 10.15
N MET A 174 -11.01 -4.73 10.03
CA MET A 174 -11.32 -3.29 9.92
C MET A 174 -10.94 -2.54 11.20
N ALA A 175 -11.15 -3.13 12.38
CA ALA A 175 -10.71 -2.54 13.65
C ALA A 175 -9.18 -2.48 13.74
N GLU A 176 -8.48 -3.57 13.41
CA GLU A 176 -7.02 -3.63 13.35
C GLU A 176 -6.43 -2.57 12.40
N ASP A 177 -6.98 -2.43 11.19
CA ASP A 177 -6.51 -1.45 10.21
C ASP A 177 -6.74 0.00 10.69
N ILE A 178 -7.85 0.28 11.41
CA ILE A 178 -8.11 1.58 12.06
C ILE A 178 -7.10 1.87 13.17
N GLU A 179 -6.82 0.91 14.05
CA GLU A 179 -5.85 1.08 15.15
C GLU A 179 -4.40 1.21 14.63
N ARG A 180 -4.12 0.65 13.45
CA ARG A 180 -2.79 0.64 12.83
C ARG A 180 -2.43 1.94 12.09
N VAL A 181 -3.39 2.81 11.75
CA VAL A 181 -3.10 4.05 10.99
C VAL A 181 -2.06 4.97 11.65
N PRO A 182 -2.09 5.24 12.97
CA PRO A 182 -1.07 6.05 13.64
C PRO A 182 0.34 5.44 13.55
N ASP A 183 0.45 4.10 13.56
CA ASP A 183 1.72 3.38 13.38
C ASP A 183 2.24 3.45 11.94
N ILE A 184 1.34 3.43 10.94
CA ILE A 184 1.67 3.67 9.54
C ILE A 184 2.24 5.08 9.37
N LEU A 185 1.56 6.10 9.91
CA LEU A 185 2.01 7.50 9.84
C LEU A 185 3.37 7.70 10.53
N GLU A 186 3.55 7.20 11.76
CA GLU A 186 4.82 7.31 12.47
C GLU A 186 5.96 6.59 11.71
N ARG A 187 5.71 5.35 11.23
CA ARG A 187 6.69 4.58 10.45
C ARG A 187 7.13 5.30 9.19
N TYR A 188 6.21 5.83 8.40
CA TYR A 188 6.56 6.38 7.08
C TYR A 188 6.92 7.87 7.09
N LEU A 189 6.34 8.69 7.98
CA LEU A 189 6.60 10.14 8.02
C LEU A 189 7.78 10.51 8.94
N VAL A 190 7.98 9.79 10.05
CA VAL A 190 9.03 10.07 11.05
C VAL A 190 10.27 9.20 10.84
N ILE A 191 10.09 7.95 10.41
CA ILE A 191 11.16 6.97 10.13
C ILE A 191 11.20 6.61 8.62
N PRO A 192 11.22 7.60 7.69
CA PRO A 192 11.13 7.32 6.27
C PRO A 192 12.35 6.51 5.80
N MET A 193 12.11 5.50 4.95
CA MET A 193 13.19 4.75 4.31
C MET A 193 14.03 5.70 3.45
N PRO A 194 15.36 5.62 3.51
CA PRO A 194 16.21 6.54 2.76
C PRO A 194 15.93 6.59 1.26
N GLN A 195 16.03 7.78 0.66
CA GLN A 195 15.81 7.96 -0.78
C GLN A 195 16.70 7.06 -1.68
N PRO A 196 17.97 6.74 -1.37
CA PRO A 196 18.74 5.77 -2.14
C PRO A 196 18.16 4.36 -2.10
N CYS A 197 17.73 3.89 -0.91
CA CYS A 197 17.08 2.60 -0.72
C CYS A 197 15.73 2.54 -1.44
N TRP A 198 14.94 3.62 -1.35
CA TRP A 198 13.72 3.78 -2.14
C TRP A 198 13.97 3.71 -3.65
N ARG A 199 14.97 4.45 -4.17
CA ARG A 199 15.32 4.42 -5.60
C ARG A 199 15.77 3.02 -6.04
N ALA A 200 16.51 2.30 -5.20
CA ALA A 200 16.92 0.93 -5.48
C ALA A 200 15.73 -0.05 -5.49
N LEU A 201 14.79 0.07 -4.56
CA LEU A 201 13.53 -0.69 -4.60
C LEU A 201 12.71 -0.36 -5.86
N ALA A 202 12.56 0.92 -6.19
CA ALA A 202 11.83 1.36 -7.38
C ALA A 202 12.47 0.81 -8.67
N LYS A 203 13.80 0.76 -8.75
CA LYS A 203 14.54 0.09 -9.83
C LYS A 203 14.29 -1.42 -9.85
N LEU A 204 14.37 -2.09 -8.70
CA LEU A 204 14.13 -3.53 -8.56
C LEU A 204 12.73 -3.92 -9.08
N TYR A 205 11.70 -3.15 -8.70
CA TYR A 205 10.33 -3.35 -9.16
C TYR A 205 10.13 -3.08 -10.66
N LEU A 206 10.81 -2.07 -11.20
CA LEU A 206 10.80 -1.80 -12.65
C LEU A 206 11.48 -2.92 -13.45
N ALA A 207 12.51 -3.55 -12.88
CA ALA A 207 13.22 -4.67 -13.51
C ALA A 207 12.44 -6.00 -13.42
N GLY A 208 11.49 -6.11 -12.49
CA GLY A 208 10.57 -7.25 -12.38
C GLY A 208 11.26 -8.55 -11.91
N PRO A 209 10.71 -9.73 -12.26
CA PRO A 209 11.24 -11.05 -11.88
C PRO A 209 12.65 -11.32 -12.40
N SER A 210 13.06 -10.63 -13.47
CA SER A 210 14.43 -10.60 -14.00
C SER A 210 15.45 -10.13 -12.96
N GLY A 211 14.99 -9.44 -11.91
CA GLY A 211 15.82 -8.85 -10.87
C GLY A 211 16.62 -7.65 -11.38
N LEU A 212 17.40 -7.07 -10.46
CA LEU A 212 18.37 -6.03 -10.78
C LEU A 212 19.76 -6.61 -10.48
N ASP A 213 20.74 -6.36 -11.34
CA ASP A 213 22.14 -6.72 -11.02
C ASP A 213 22.57 -5.96 -9.75
N ALA A 214 22.96 -6.70 -8.72
CA ALA A 214 23.42 -6.15 -7.45
C ALA A 214 24.68 -5.28 -7.62
N SER A 215 25.50 -5.51 -8.66
CA SER A 215 26.66 -4.68 -8.99
C SER A 215 26.27 -3.24 -9.37
N SER A 216 25.03 -3.03 -9.83
CA SER A 216 24.49 -1.72 -10.24
C SER A 216 23.97 -0.86 -9.08
N LEU A 217 24.06 -1.36 -7.84
CA LEU A 217 23.63 -0.70 -6.62
C LEU A 217 24.78 -0.53 -5.63
N PRO A 218 24.80 0.58 -4.85
CA PRO A 218 25.72 0.71 -3.72
C PRO A 218 25.55 -0.43 -2.71
N ALA A 219 26.67 -0.99 -2.23
CA ALA A 219 26.68 -2.18 -1.36
C ALA A 219 25.98 -1.96 0.00
N ASP A 220 26.05 -0.73 0.52
CA ASP A 220 25.29 -0.28 1.69
C ASP A 220 23.78 -0.35 1.45
N VAL A 221 23.33 0.08 0.26
CA VAL A 221 21.93 0.03 -0.15
C VAL A 221 21.45 -1.41 -0.34
N VAL A 222 22.24 -2.27 -1.00
CA VAL A 222 21.92 -3.71 -1.14
C VAL A 222 21.77 -4.36 0.23
N THR A 223 22.73 -4.12 1.13
CA THR A 223 22.71 -4.65 2.50
C THR A 223 21.51 -4.16 3.30
N ALA A 224 21.18 -2.86 3.21
CA ALA A 224 20.02 -2.27 3.88
C ALA A 224 18.70 -2.85 3.34
N LEU A 225 18.58 -3.09 2.02
CA LEU A 225 17.39 -3.69 1.44
C LEU A 225 17.26 -5.17 1.79
N GLN A 226 18.33 -5.97 1.73
CA GLN A 226 18.31 -7.36 2.18
C GLN A 226 17.86 -7.46 3.64
N LYS A 227 18.38 -6.60 4.53
CA LYS A 227 17.90 -6.51 5.91
C LYS A 227 16.42 -6.12 5.97
N ALA A 228 15.97 -5.11 5.24
CA ALA A 228 14.57 -4.70 5.22
C ALA A 228 13.62 -5.82 4.77
N PHE A 229 13.96 -6.50 3.67
CA PHE A 229 13.20 -7.64 3.16
C PHE A 229 13.15 -8.80 4.16
N ASN A 230 14.28 -9.20 4.75
CA ASN A 230 14.34 -10.29 5.71
C ASN A 230 13.49 -10.01 6.97
N ASN A 231 13.48 -8.76 7.47
CA ASN A 231 12.67 -8.39 8.63
C ASN A 231 11.17 -8.28 8.30
N TYR A 232 10.80 -7.75 7.14
CA TYR A 232 9.41 -7.82 6.68
C TYR A 232 8.96 -9.26 6.47
N LEU A 233 9.84 -10.13 5.96
CA LEU A 233 9.60 -11.56 5.85
C LEU A 233 9.26 -12.16 7.21
N LEU A 234 10.15 -12.02 8.20
CA LEU A 234 9.93 -12.55 9.54
C LEU A 234 8.63 -12.02 10.17
N ALA A 235 8.33 -10.72 9.99
CA ALA A 235 7.11 -10.09 10.49
C ALA A 235 5.81 -10.53 9.80
N ASN A 236 5.86 -11.12 8.60
CA ASN A 236 4.68 -11.53 7.81
C ASN A 236 4.76 -13.02 7.36
N SER A 237 5.65 -13.82 7.94
CA SER A 237 5.92 -15.19 7.48
C SER A 237 4.99 -16.23 8.12
N HIS A 238 4.04 -16.71 7.31
CA HIS A 238 3.41 -18.02 7.47
C HIS A 238 3.68 -18.95 6.26
N THR A 239 4.70 -18.65 5.45
CA THR A 239 5.12 -19.45 4.29
C THR A 239 6.64 -19.60 4.22
N GLY A 240 7.07 -20.73 3.64
CA GLY A 240 8.41 -21.31 3.83
C GLY A 240 9.57 -20.73 3.00
N PRO A 241 10.70 -21.44 2.92
CA PRO A 241 11.97 -20.89 2.44
C PRO A 241 12.00 -20.74 0.91
N GLY A 242 11.81 -19.52 0.41
CA GLY A 242 11.98 -19.18 -1.00
C GLY A 242 11.86 -17.69 -1.30
N LEU A 243 12.99 -17.04 -1.60
CA LEU A 243 13.03 -15.68 -2.15
C LEU A 243 12.80 -15.74 -3.68
N PRO A 244 11.54 -15.69 -4.13
CA PRO A 244 11.20 -14.62 -5.09
C PRO A 244 9.80 -13.99 -4.91
N VAL A 245 8.93 -14.53 -4.05
CA VAL A 245 7.60 -13.95 -3.75
C VAL A 245 7.62 -12.84 -2.69
N PRO A 246 8.38 -12.95 -1.57
CA PRO A 246 8.26 -12.02 -0.45
C PRO A 246 8.72 -10.58 -0.71
N GLY A 247 9.74 -10.41 -1.56
CA GLY A 247 10.22 -9.07 -1.94
C GLY A 247 9.19 -8.28 -2.75
N VAL A 248 8.33 -8.97 -3.49
CA VAL A 248 7.20 -8.37 -4.21
C VAL A 248 6.13 -7.91 -3.23
N LEU A 249 5.81 -8.71 -2.20
CA LEU A 249 4.83 -8.33 -1.17
C LEU A 249 5.28 -7.12 -0.34
N PHE A 250 6.53 -7.11 0.16
CA PHE A 250 7.09 -5.92 0.83
C PHE A 250 6.98 -4.68 -0.05
N PHE A 251 7.28 -4.84 -1.34
CA PHE A 251 7.21 -3.73 -2.26
C PHE A 251 5.76 -3.28 -2.48
N LEU A 252 4.81 -4.17 -2.74
CA LEU A 252 3.39 -3.83 -2.91
C LEU A 252 2.82 -3.09 -1.68
N ASP A 253 3.14 -3.55 -0.47
CA ASP A 253 2.67 -2.94 0.78
C ASP A 253 3.30 -1.57 1.07
N THR A 254 4.58 -1.36 0.72
CA THR A 254 5.34 -0.16 1.12
C THR A 254 5.45 0.91 0.02
N LEU A 255 5.32 0.51 -1.25
CA LEU A 255 5.40 1.36 -2.43
C LEU A 255 4.38 2.50 -2.45
N PRO A 256 3.08 2.31 -2.10
CA PRO A 256 2.10 3.39 -2.09
C PRO A 256 2.54 4.54 -1.18
N TYR A 257 3.02 4.20 0.02
CA TYR A 257 3.47 5.16 1.03
C TYR A 257 4.74 5.90 0.62
N TYR A 258 5.77 5.19 0.15
CA TYR A 258 7.01 5.83 -0.26
C TYR A 258 6.90 6.61 -1.58
N ARG A 259 5.93 6.31 -2.46
CA ARG A 259 5.59 7.17 -3.60
C ARG A 259 5.18 8.56 -3.15
N ILE A 260 4.33 8.68 -2.15
CA ILE A 260 3.84 9.97 -1.65
C ILE A 260 4.98 10.82 -1.08
N ILE A 261 5.97 10.18 -0.45
CA ILE A 261 7.11 10.86 0.18
C ILE A 261 8.18 11.27 -0.84
N TYR A 262 8.41 10.46 -1.89
CA TYR A 262 9.60 10.59 -2.74
C TYR A 262 9.37 10.74 -4.25
N ALA A 263 8.18 10.51 -4.77
CA ALA A 263 7.91 10.70 -6.19
C ALA A 263 7.52 12.16 -6.48
N PRO A 264 8.12 12.83 -7.48
CA PRO A 264 7.50 14.02 -8.05
C PRO A 264 6.15 13.63 -8.67
N PRO A 265 5.14 14.53 -8.68
CA PRO A 265 3.75 14.19 -9.00
C PRO A 265 3.54 13.60 -10.42
N GLU A 266 4.50 13.76 -11.32
CA GLU A 266 4.37 13.44 -12.75
C GLU A 266 4.89 12.05 -13.14
N ARG A 267 5.71 11.38 -12.32
CA ARG A 267 6.32 10.08 -12.67
C ARG A 267 5.66 8.90 -11.97
N ALA A 268 4.45 8.60 -12.43
CA ALA A 268 3.75 7.37 -12.06
C ALA A 268 4.52 6.14 -12.58
N ILE A 269 5.24 5.46 -11.69
CA ILE A 269 5.76 4.11 -11.94
C ILE A 269 4.56 3.17 -12.08
N ARG A 270 4.04 2.97 -13.28
CA ARG A 270 3.08 1.89 -13.51
C ARG A 270 3.89 0.58 -13.56
N PRO A 271 3.53 -0.48 -12.81
CA PRO A 271 4.02 -1.80 -13.17
C PRO A 271 3.66 -2.06 -14.62
N ASP A 272 4.62 -2.50 -15.43
CA ASP A 272 4.26 -3.21 -16.66
C ASP A 272 3.72 -4.59 -16.22
N PRO A 273 2.44 -4.91 -16.47
CA PRO A 273 1.91 -6.22 -16.13
C PRO A 273 2.71 -7.34 -16.81
N GLN A 274 3.21 -7.12 -18.02
CA GLN A 274 3.91 -8.14 -18.81
C GLN A 274 5.18 -8.62 -18.11
N SER A 275 5.91 -7.71 -17.45
CA SER A 275 7.10 -8.05 -16.66
C SER A 275 6.80 -9.05 -15.54
N TYR A 276 5.61 -9.01 -14.93
CA TYR A 276 5.23 -9.90 -13.83
C TYR A 276 4.60 -11.23 -14.29
N GLY A 277 4.82 -11.62 -15.56
CA GLY A 277 4.28 -12.86 -16.12
C GLY A 277 2.76 -12.82 -16.42
N TRP A 278 2.15 -11.62 -16.41
CA TRP A 278 0.75 -11.47 -16.80
C TRP A 278 0.59 -11.75 -18.29
N PRO A 279 -0.49 -12.45 -18.71
CA PRO A 279 -0.76 -12.67 -20.12
C PRO A 279 -0.96 -11.32 -20.82
N SER A 280 -0.26 -11.10 -21.94
CA SER A 280 -0.44 -9.89 -22.74
C SER A 280 -1.90 -9.76 -23.17
N PHE A 281 -2.45 -8.53 -23.11
CA PHE A 281 -3.86 -8.26 -23.44
C PHE A 281 -4.23 -8.63 -24.89
N HIS A 282 -3.24 -8.85 -25.75
CA HIS A 282 -3.39 -9.25 -27.15
C HIS A 282 -3.31 -10.77 -27.39
N SER A 283 -3.07 -11.59 -26.36
CA SER A 283 -3.08 -13.05 -26.48
C SER A 283 -4.50 -13.61 -26.67
N ARG A 284 -4.76 -14.25 -27.82
CA ARG A 284 -6.11 -14.68 -28.26
C ARG A 284 -6.66 -15.94 -27.56
N SER A 285 -5.92 -16.61 -26.68
CA SER A 285 -6.32 -17.89 -26.06
C SER A 285 -7.13 -17.72 -24.75
N GLN A 286 -8.45 -17.64 -24.86
CA GLN A 286 -9.37 -17.46 -23.72
C GLN A 286 -9.23 -18.47 -22.54
N PRO A 287 -9.00 -19.80 -22.74
CA PRO A 287 -9.07 -20.76 -21.62
C PRO A 287 -7.96 -20.58 -20.59
N GLN A 288 -6.71 -20.45 -21.06
CA GLN A 288 -5.54 -20.27 -20.18
C GLN A 288 -5.57 -18.91 -19.48
N ARG A 289 -6.10 -17.86 -20.14
CA ARG A 289 -6.32 -16.54 -19.55
C ARG A 289 -7.26 -16.62 -18.34
N ARG A 290 -8.39 -17.33 -18.44
CA ARG A 290 -9.34 -17.51 -17.33
C ARG A 290 -8.74 -18.26 -16.14
N HIS A 291 -7.94 -19.30 -16.39
CA HIS A 291 -7.30 -20.06 -15.31
C HIS A 291 -6.27 -19.20 -14.56
N ARG A 292 -5.34 -18.54 -15.28
CA ARG A 292 -4.29 -17.71 -14.68
C ARG A 292 -4.84 -16.46 -13.98
N LEU A 293 -5.90 -15.83 -14.51
CA LEU A 293 -6.58 -14.72 -13.83
C LEU A 293 -7.33 -15.18 -12.58
N ARG A 294 -7.95 -16.38 -12.57
CA ARG A 294 -8.50 -16.96 -11.33
C ARG A 294 -7.41 -17.17 -10.28
N THR A 295 -6.24 -17.67 -10.65
CA THR A 295 -5.11 -17.80 -9.72
C THR A 295 -4.66 -16.43 -9.18
N ALA A 296 -4.55 -15.40 -10.02
CA ALA A 296 -4.22 -14.04 -9.58
C ALA A 296 -5.28 -13.42 -8.65
N HIS A 297 -6.56 -13.70 -8.90
CA HIS A 297 -7.67 -13.26 -8.06
C HIS A 297 -7.69 -13.99 -6.70
N VAL A 298 -7.42 -15.30 -6.67
CA VAL A 298 -7.25 -16.09 -5.44
C VAL A 298 -6.02 -15.63 -4.62
N LEU A 299 -4.99 -15.10 -5.28
CA LEU A 299 -3.82 -14.48 -4.65
C LEU A 299 -4.03 -13.00 -4.27
N GLY A 300 -5.25 -12.45 -4.41
CA GLY A 300 -5.58 -11.08 -3.97
C GLY A 300 -4.93 -9.96 -4.79
N HIS A 301 -4.49 -10.24 -6.02
CA HIS A 301 -3.71 -9.31 -6.85
C HIS A 301 -4.43 -8.80 -8.10
N ASP A 302 -5.77 -8.89 -8.17
CA ASP A 302 -6.55 -8.43 -9.32
C ASP A 302 -6.69 -6.90 -9.34
N PRO A 303 -6.14 -6.17 -10.33
CA PRO A 303 -6.31 -4.72 -10.44
C PRO A 303 -7.73 -4.31 -10.88
N HIS A 304 -8.60 -5.26 -11.23
CA HIS A 304 -9.94 -4.99 -11.75
C HIS A 304 -10.99 -5.95 -11.14
N PRO A 305 -11.54 -5.67 -9.95
CA PRO A 305 -12.47 -6.57 -9.24
C PRO A 305 -13.84 -6.79 -9.94
N HIS A 306 -14.07 -6.22 -11.11
CA HIS A 306 -15.34 -6.24 -11.84
C HIS A 306 -15.38 -7.30 -12.96
N TRP A 307 -15.12 -8.57 -12.62
CA TRP A 307 -15.32 -9.71 -13.54
C TRP A 307 -16.57 -10.52 -13.16
N ASP A 308 -17.73 -9.88 -13.19
CA ASP A 308 -19.00 -10.59 -13.13
C ASP A 308 -19.16 -11.50 -14.36
N GLY A 309 -19.43 -12.78 -14.08
CA GLY A 309 -19.58 -13.81 -15.10
C GLY A 309 -20.91 -13.69 -15.87
N GLY A 310 -21.01 -12.74 -16.80
CA GLY A 310 -22.20 -12.63 -17.66
C GLY A 310 -22.10 -11.68 -18.87
N SER A 311 -21.26 -10.65 -18.84
CA SER A 311 -21.37 -9.46 -19.71
C SER A 311 -20.83 -9.58 -21.16
N TRP A 312 -20.83 -10.76 -21.78
CA TRP A 312 -20.56 -10.90 -23.23
C TRP A 312 -21.42 -11.90 -24.00
N MET A 313 -22.52 -12.40 -23.43
CA MET A 313 -23.55 -13.11 -24.22
C MET A 313 -24.58 -12.15 -24.83
N THR A 314 -24.13 -11.18 -25.63
CA THR A 314 -24.91 -10.68 -26.76
C THR A 314 -24.34 -11.29 -28.04
N THR A 315 -24.78 -12.50 -28.33
CA THR A 315 -24.50 -13.17 -29.60
C THR A 315 -24.96 -12.29 -30.76
N ARG A 316 -24.00 -11.81 -31.58
CA ARG A 316 -24.29 -11.34 -32.93
C ARG A 316 -24.91 -12.50 -33.72
N SER A 317 -26.23 -12.49 -33.87
CA SER A 317 -26.97 -13.40 -34.74
C SER A 317 -26.60 -13.13 -36.20
N THR A 318 -25.52 -13.74 -36.66
CA THR A 318 -25.20 -13.85 -38.09
C THR A 318 -25.97 -15.03 -38.66
N ARG A 319 -27.18 -14.76 -39.15
CA ARG A 319 -27.92 -15.69 -40.01
C ARG A 319 -28.33 -14.92 -41.28
N PRO A 320 -27.80 -15.26 -42.46
CA PRO A 320 -28.18 -14.58 -43.70
C PRO A 320 -29.54 -15.10 -44.19
N PRO A 321 -30.48 -14.22 -44.58
CA PRO A 321 -31.63 -14.64 -45.38
C PRO A 321 -31.21 -14.76 -46.85
N SER A 322 -31.21 -15.98 -47.36
CA SER A 322 -30.99 -16.26 -48.78
C SER A 322 -32.24 -15.96 -49.61
N GLY A 323 -32.17 -14.89 -50.42
CA GLY A 323 -32.76 -14.72 -51.77
C GLY A 323 -34.24 -15.05 -52.06
N VAL A 324 -34.97 -14.05 -52.59
CA VAL A 324 -35.81 -14.04 -53.83
C VAL A 324 -36.17 -12.55 -54.06
N SER A 325 -35.49 -11.83 -54.95
CA SER A 325 -35.77 -11.61 -56.39
C SER A 325 -36.89 -10.60 -56.73
N ASN A 326 -36.53 -9.61 -57.57
CA ASN A 326 -37.36 -8.91 -58.57
C ASN A 326 -38.48 -7.93 -58.12
N ARG A 327 -38.19 -6.61 -58.18
CA ARG A 327 -38.50 -5.73 -59.35
C ARG A 327 -38.32 -4.23 -59.03
N ASP A 328 -37.48 -3.57 -59.83
CA ASP A 328 -37.68 -2.19 -60.31
C ASP A 328 -38.49 -2.24 -61.62
N PRO A 329 -39.02 -1.13 -62.20
CA PRO A 329 -38.70 0.28 -61.94
C PRO A 329 -39.92 1.21 -61.72
N TRP A 330 -39.69 2.52 -61.56
CA TRP A 330 -40.18 3.64 -62.40
C TRP A 330 -39.70 4.96 -61.74
N ALA A 331 -39.27 5.94 -62.56
CA ALA A 331 -38.55 7.15 -62.11
C ALA A 331 -39.41 8.44 -62.26
N PRO A 332 -38.87 9.66 -62.45
CA PRO A 332 -38.46 10.59 -61.38
C PRO A 332 -39.05 12.02 -61.53
N THR A 333 -38.74 12.95 -60.60
CA THR A 333 -38.66 14.42 -60.84
C THR A 333 -37.91 15.10 -59.67
N ALA A 334 -36.78 15.78 -59.93
CA ALA A 334 -36.61 17.24 -60.12
C ALA A 334 -36.80 18.07 -58.82
N SER A 335 -35.82 18.78 -58.23
CA SER A 335 -34.77 19.71 -58.71
C SER A 335 -35.22 21.18 -58.82
N THR A 336 -34.96 21.99 -57.78
CA THR A 336 -34.55 23.42 -57.88
C THR A 336 -34.06 24.02 -56.55
N TYR A 337 -32.80 24.47 -56.53
CA TYR A 337 -32.37 25.76 -55.92
C TYR A 337 -32.41 26.82 -57.07
N PRO A 338 -32.21 28.15 -56.87
CA PRO A 338 -31.68 28.90 -55.71
C PRO A 338 -32.69 29.98 -55.19
N ASP A 339 -32.40 31.11 -54.53
CA ASP A 339 -31.14 31.84 -54.21
C ASP A 339 -31.26 32.79 -52.98
N GLU A 340 -30.15 33.45 -52.63
CA GLU A 340 -29.98 34.60 -51.71
C GLU A 340 -30.03 35.95 -52.50
N PRO A 341 -29.79 37.16 -51.91
CA PRO A 341 -30.29 37.82 -50.68
C PRO A 341 -30.83 39.24 -51.10
N PRO A 342 -30.62 40.40 -50.41
CA PRO A 342 -30.36 40.72 -48.99
C PRO A 342 -31.29 41.80 -48.37
N PHE A 343 -31.27 41.90 -47.04
CA PHE A 343 -31.11 43.16 -46.28
C PHE A 343 -30.58 42.88 -44.88
#